data_AF-A0A482ZUW1-F1
#
_entry.id   AF-A0A482ZUW1-F1
#
_cell.length_a   1.000
_cell.length_b   1.000
_cell.length_c   1.000
_cell.angle_alpha   90.00
_cell.angle_beta   90.00
_cell.angle_gamma   90.00
#
_symmetry.space_group_name_H-M   'P 1'
#
loop_
_entity.id
_entity.type
_entity.pdbx_description
1 polymer ?
#
loop_
_entity_poly.entity_id
_entity_poly.type
_entity_poly.pdbx_seq_one_letter_code
_entity_poly.pdbx_strand_id
1 'polypeptide(L)'
;MALGHALWLGITFPIDPEITVAMLQHLVEESPEEADTRAVAATVAYYITSVRCGEEDDLTFFASQMLASVADKHSHINNQSSFDLWRRTLELDKPEVFLKKLSGAIDQLVEDKWWVDRDAIRAKLDAEEQ
;
A
#
# COMPACT_ATOMS: atom_id res chain seq x y z
N MET A 1 -13.11 3.48 -9.01
CA MET A 1 -12.49 4.57 -9.80
C MET A 1 -11.88 5.69 -8.96
N ALA A 2 -12.62 6.43 -8.10
CA ALA A 2 -12.04 7.53 -7.31
C ALA A 2 -10.92 7.09 -6.33
N LEU A 3 -11.01 5.89 -5.77
CA LEU A 3 -10.02 5.34 -4.84
C LEU A 3 -8.62 5.15 -5.45
N GLY A 4 -8.53 4.55 -6.64
CA GLY A 4 -7.24 4.28 -7.29
C GLY A 4 -6.48 5.58 -7.62
N HIS A 5 -7.23 6.61 -8.00
CA HIS A 5 -6.71 7.95 -8.21
C HIS A 5 -6.12 8.58 -6.95
N ALA A 6 -6.87 8.49 -5.84
CA ALA A 6 -6.49 9.10 -4.59
C ALA A 6 -5.31 8.36 -3.93
N LEU A 7 -5.27 7.03 -4.04
CA LEU A 7 -4.12 6.20 -3.65
C LEU A 7 -2.84 6.59 -4.38
N TRP A 8 -2.90 6.72 -5.71
CA TRP A 8 -1.72 7.11 -6.49
C TRP A 8 -1.18 8.47 -6.05
N LEU A 9 -2.05 9.47 -5.90
CA LEU A 9 -1.64 10.80 -5.44
C LEU A 9 -1.09 10.80 -4.01
N GLY A 10 -1.70 10.07 -3.07
CA GLY A 10 -1.27 10.09 -1.68
C GLY A 10 0.05 9.36 -1.40
N ILE A 11 0.37 8.40 -2.27
CA ILE A 11 1.66 7.71 -2.26
C ILE A 11 2.72 8.57 -2.96
N THR A 12 2.40 9.14 -4.13
CA THR A 12 3.35 9.93 -4.94
C THR A 12 3.65 11.30 -4.35
N PHE A 13 2.67 11.97 -3.75
CA PHE A 13 2.85 13.27 -3.10
C PHE A 13 2.72 13.11 -1.57
N PRO A 14 3.52 13.83 -0.77
CA PRO A 14 3.41 13.79 0.68
C PRO A 14 2.13 14.53 1.12
N ILE A 15 1.01 13.82 1.08
CA ILE A 15 -0.23 14.20 1.79
C ILE A 15 -0.20 13.63 3.21
N ASP A 16 -1.13 14.10 4.04
CA ASP A 16 -1.33 13.59 5.39
C ASP A 16 -1.35 12.05 5.41
N PRO A 17 -0.44 11.39 6.17
CA PRO A 17 -0.37 9.94 6.27
C PRO A 17 -1.71 9.30 6.68
N GLU A 18 -2.52 9.96 7.49
CA GLU A 18 -3.82 9.44 7.93
C GLU A 18 -4.77 9.25 6.75
N ILE A 19 -4.79 10.21 5.81
CA ILE A 19 -5.59 10.14 4.59
C ILE A 19 -5.09 8.98 3.70
N THR A 20 -3.77 8.84 3.54
CA THR A 20 -3.19 7.72 2.77
C THR A 20 -3.56 6.36 3.37
N VAL A 21 -3.48 6.22 4.69
CA VAL A 21 -3.87 4.99 5.40
C VAL A 21 -5.36 4.71 5.23
N ALA A 22 -6.24 5.70 5.36
CA ALA A 22 -7.68 5.52 5.18
C ALA A 22 -8.04 5.00 3.78
N MET A 23 -7.35 5.47 2.75
CA MET A 23 -7.55 4.97 1.38
C MET A 23 -7.05 3.54 1.21
N LEU A 24 -5.89 3.20 1.78
CA LEU A 24 -5.34 1.85 1.73
C LEU A 24 -6.20 0.86 2.52
N GLN A 25 -6.74 1.29 3.65
CA GLN A 25 -7.71 0.53 4.42
C GLN A 25 -8.96 0.25 3.59
N HIS A 26 -9.51 1.25 2.90
CA HIS A 26 -10.66 1.04 2.03
C HIS A 26 -10.37 0.04 0.91
N LEU A 27 -9.15 0.08 0.32
CA LEU A 27 -8.73 -0.93 -0.65
C LEU A 27 -8.65 -2.34 -0.05
N VAL A 28 -8.16 -2.46 1.19
CA VAL A 28 -8.18 -3.73 1.92
C VAL A 28 -9.61 -4.22 2.08
N GLU A 29 -10.53 -3.37 2.54
CA GLU A 29 -11.92 -3.72 2.82
C GLU A 29 -12.70 -4.17 1.58
N GLU A 30 -12.51 -3.50 0.43
CA GLU A 30 -13.19 -3.80 -0.83
C GLU A 30 -12.61 -5.01 -1.59
N SER A 31 -11.41 -5.46 -1.22
CA SER A 31 -10.75 -6.60 -1.88
C SER A 31 -11.16 -7.94 -1.25
N PRO A 32 -11.26 -9.04 -2.03
CA PRO A 32 -11.54 -10.38 -1.50
C PRO A 32 -10.53 -10.80 -0.42
N GLU A 33 -10.97 -11.49 0.65
CA GLU A 33 -10.13 -11.77 1.84
C GLU A 33 -8.80 -12.46 1.52
N GLU A 34 -8.81 -13.37 0.55
CA GLU A 34 -7.65 -14.17 0.11
C GLU A 34 -6.83 -13.50 -1.01
N ALA A 35 -7.12 -12.23 -1.35
CA ALA A 35 -6.43 -11.54 -2.43
C ALA A 35 -5.10 -10.92 -1.98
N ASP A 36 -4.03 -11.19 -2.73
CA ASP A 36 -2.71 -10.58 -2.55
C ASP A 36 -2.77 -9.04 -2.47
N THR A 37 -3.73 -8.40 -3.18
CA THR A 37 -3.93 -6.95 -3.15
C THR A 37 -4.16 -6.41 -1.74
N ARG A 38 -4.83 -7.17 -0.85
CA ARG A 38 -5.01 -6.78 0.56
C ARG A 38 -3.68 -6.77 1.30
N ALA A 39 -2.89 -7.83 1.12
CA ALA A 39 -1.59 -7.99 1.75
C ALA A 39 -0.63 -6.86 1.31
N VAL A 40 -0.64 -6.55 0.02
CA VAL A 40 0.13 -5.45 -0.57
C VAL A 40 -0.34 -4.09 -0.02
N ALA A 41 -1.64 -3.81 -0.02
CA ALA A 41 -2.18 -2.54 0.46
C ALA A 41 -1.87 -2.29 1.95
N ALA A 42 -2.05 -3.30 2.80
CA ALA A 42 -1.72 -3.19 4.22
C ALA A 42 -0.21 -3.03 4.46
N THR A 43 0.62 -3.71 3.67
CA THR A 43 2.09 -3.54 3.73
C THR A 43 2.50 -2.12 3.35
N VAL A 44 1.89 -1.55 2.31
CA VAL A 44 2.16 -0.16 1.91
C VAL A 44 1.72 0.84 2.98
N ALA A 45 0.60 0.60 3.65
CA ALA A 45 0.16 1.45 4.76
C ALA A 45 1.18 1.46 5.90
N TYR A 46 1.68 0.28 6.29
CA TYR A 46 2.72 0.15 7.31
C TYR A 46 4.03 0.82 6.86
N TYR A 47 4.46 0.61 5.62
CA TYR A 47 5.67 1.23 5.08
C TYR A 47 5.60 2.77 5.04
N ILE A 48 4.47 3.33 4.60
CA ILE A 48 4.33 4.79 4.51
C ILE A 48 4.34 5.43 5.89
N THR A 49 3.64 4.84 6.85
CA THR A 49 3.57 5.35 8.22
C THR A 49 4.92 5.21 8.94
N SER A 50 5.64 4.10 8.76
CA SER A 50 6.97 3.95 9.34
C SER A 50 7.98 4.98 8.81
N VAL A 51 7.89 5.35 7.53
CA VAL A 51 8.76 6.37 6.91
C VAL A 51 8.34 7.80 7.23
N ARG A 52 7.03 8.10 7.23
CA ARG A 52 6.52 9.49 7.37
C ARG A 52 6.24 9.89 8.82
N CYS A 53 5.86 8.96 9.69
CA CYS A 53 5.51 9.21 11.09
C CYS A 53 6.57 8.67 12.05
N GLY A 54 7.18 7.54 11.72
CA GLY A 54 8.15 6.82 12.56
C GLY A 54 7.59 5.55 13.17
N GLU A 55 8.46 4.65 13.64
CA GLU A 55 8.08 3.32 14.15
C GLU A 55 7.25 3.35 15.44
N GLU A 56 7.43 4.37 16.29
CA GLU A 56 6.74 4.50 17.59
C GLU A 56 5.41 5.26 17.50
N ASP A 57 4.99 5.67 16.30
CA ASP A 57 3.77 6.44 16.09
C ASP A 57 2.50 5.58 16.16
N ASP A 58 1.40 6.13 16.69
CA ASP A 58 0.12 5.44 16.83
C ASP A 58 -0.45 4.99 15.48
N LEU A 59 -0.26 5.78 14.41
CA LEU A 59 -0.74 5.44 13.07
C LEU A 59 0.09 4.30 12.47
N THR A 60 1.40 4.25 12.75
CA THR A 60 2.27 3.13 12.37
C THR A 60 1.86 1.85 13.11
N PHE A 61 1.56 1.95 14.41
CA PHE A 61 1.04 0.83 15.17
C PHE A 61 -0.30 0.34 14.59
N PHE A 62 -1.23 1.24 14.30
CA PHE A 62 -2.50 0.90 13.65
C PHE A 62 -2.29 0.15 12.32
N ALA A 63 -1.42 0.66 11.45
CA ALA A 63 -1.11 0.02 10.17
C ALA A 63 -0.47 -1.37 10.35
N SER A 64 0.34 -1.56 11.39
CA SER A 64 0.89 -2.88 11.76
C SER A 64 -0.21 -3.88 12.16
N GLN A 65 -1.22 -3.44 12.92
CA GLN A 65 -2.35 -4.27 13.32
C GLN A 65 -3.23 -4.63 12.11
N MET A 66 -3.43 -3.69 11.20
CA MET A 66 -4.11 -3.94 9.93
C MET A 66 -3.38 -5.01 9.11
N LEU A 67 -2.05 -4.93 9.00
CA LEU A 67 -1.24 -5.95 8.31
C LEU A 67 -1.33 -7.33 8.97
N ALA A 68 -1.27 -7.39 10.31
CA ALA A 68 -1.44 -8.65 11.04
C ALA A 68 -2.82 -9.27 10.81
N SER A 69 -3.89 -8.46 10.83
CA SER A 69 -5.25 -8.93 10.55
C SER A 69 -5.40 -9.45 9.12
N VAL A 70 -4.77 -8.80 8.14
CA VAL A 70 -4.75 -9.29 6.75
C VAL A 70 -3.99 -10.61 6.64
N ALA A 71 -2.85 -10.76 7.31
CA ALA A 71 -2.09 -12.01 7.28
C ALA A 71 -2.89 -13.20 7.84
N ASP A 72 -3.64 -12.99 8.93
CA ASP A 72 -4.54 -14.01 9.48
C ASP A 72 -5.65 -14.39 8.49
N LYS A 73 -6.31 -13.39 7.89
CA LYS A 73 -7.39 -13.62 6.92
C LYS A 73 -6.94 -14.25 5.60
N HIS A 74 -5.74 -13.93 5.14
CA HIS A 74 -5.20 -14.35 3.84
C HIS A 74 -4.53 -15.73 3.90
N SER A 75 -3.98 -16.12 5.05
CA SER A 75 -3.14 -17.33 5.14
C SER A 75 -3.13 -17.97 6.54
N HIS A 76 -4.05 -17.61 7.43
CA HIS A 76 -4.16 -18.14 8.80
C HIS A 76 -2.86 -18.01 9.60
N ILE A 77 -2.17 -16.88 9.42
CA ILE A 77 -0.89 -16.59 10.05
C ILE A 77 -1.10 -16.19 11.50
N ASN A 78 -0.64 -17.02 12.44
CA ASN A 78 -0.86 -16.83 13.88
C ASN A 78 0.42 -16.74 14.73
N ASN A 79 1.60 -16.71 14.10
CA ASN A 79 2.88 -16.61 14.82
C ASN A 79 3.93 -15.85 13.99
N GLN A 80 4.98 -15.38 14.66
CA GLN A 80 6.01 -14.54 14.04
C GLN A 80 6.74 -15.25 12.90
N SER A 81 7.12 -16.52 13.09
CA SER A 81 7.88 -17.26 12.08
C SER A 81 7.10 -17.47 10.79
N SER A 82 5.79 -17.77 10.90
CA SER A 82 4.93 -17.88 9.72
C SER A 82 4.63 -16.53 9.09
N PHE A 83 4.57 -15.45 9.88
CA PHE A 83 4.43 -14.09 9.37
C PHE A 83 5.64 -13.64 8.56
N ASP A 84 6.85 -13.88 9.06
CA ASP A 84 8.09 -13.56 8.35
C ASP A 84 8.21 -14.36 7.04
N LEU A 85 7.84 -15.64 7.07
CA LEU A 85 7.79 -16.46 5.86
C LEU A 85 6.75 -15.95 4.87
N TRP A 86 5.53 -15.66 5.33
CA TRP A 86 4.44 -15.13 4.51
C TRP A 86 4.86 -13.82 3.82
N ARG A 87 5.49 -12.90 4.57
CA ARG A 87 6.03 -11.66 4.00
C ARG A 87 7.06 -11.93 2.92
N ARG A 88 8.00 -12.85 3.13
CA ARG A 88 9.03 -13.19 2.14
C ARG A 88 8.44 -13.87 0.90
N THR A 89 7.48 -14.77 1.08
CA THR A 89 6.80 -15.48 -0.01
C THR A 89 6.04 -14.53 -0.92
N LEU A 90 5.37 -13.52 -0.34
CA LEU A 90 4.67 -12.48 -1.08
C LEU A 90 5.55 -11.28 -1.48
N GLU A 91 6.83 -11.29 -1.09
CA GLU A 91 7.82 -10.21 -1.29
C GLU A 91 7.39 -8.86 -0.69
N LEU A 92 6.75 -8.92 0.48
CA LEU A 92 6.29 -7.77 1.28
C LEU A 92 7.40 -7.19 2.19
N ASP A 93 8.60 -7.72 2.06
CA ASP A 93 9.84 -7.23 2.69
C ASP A 93 10.67 -6.33 1.76
N LYS A 94 10.25 -6.17 0.50
CA LYS A 94 10.96 -5.41 -0.54
C LYS A 94 10.10 -4.26 -1.09
N PRO A 95 10.33 -3.00 -0.66
CA PRO A 95 9.54 -1.84 -1.11
C PRO A 95 9.40 -1.72 -2.62
N GLU A 96 10.49 -1.89 -3.35
CA GLU A 96 10.51 -1.82 -4.81
C GLU A 96 9.59 -2.86 -5.49
N VAL A 97 9.35 -3.99 -4.83
CA VAL A 97 8.48 -5.06 -5.33
C VAL A 97 7.03 -4.77 -4.96
N PHE A 98 6.70 -4.58 -3.68
CA PHE A 98 5.32 -4.43 -3.27
C PHE A 98 4.70 -3.09 -3.72
N LEU A 99 5.49 -2.01 -3.84
CA LEU A 99 5.00 -0.74 -4.40
C LEU A 99 4.63 -0.89 -5.87
N LYS A 100 5.39 -1.67 -6.63
CA LYS A 100 5.08 -1.99 -8.03
C LYS A 100 3.82 -2.86 -8.12
N LYS A 101 3.66 -3.86 -7.24
CA LYS A 101 2.44 -4.67 -7.14
C LYS A 101 1.21 -3.80 -6.86
N LEU A 102 1.31 -2.85 -5.93
CA LEU A 102 0.22 -1.92 -5.63
C LEU A 102 -0.13 -1.05 -6.83
N SER A 103 0.88 -0.51 -7.54
CA SER A 103 0.64 0.26 -8.76
C SER A 103 -0.16 -0.53 -9.79
N GLY A 104 0.22 -1.80 -10.03
CA GLY A 104 -0.50 -2.68 -10.94
C GLY A 104 -1.94 -2.97 -10.51
N ALA A 105 -2.18 -3.17 -9.22
CA ALA A 105 -3.53 -3.36 -8.69
C ALA A 105 -4.39 -2.10 -8.87
N ILE A 106 -3.82 -0.92 -8.62
CA ILE A 106 -4.48 0.37 -8.86
C ILE A 106 -4.79 0.57 -10.35
N ASP A 107 -3.86 0.21 -11.25
CA ASP A 107 -4.06 0.30 -12.70
C ASP A 107 -5.27 -0.54 -13.14
N GLN A 108 -5.39 -1.76 -12.63
CA GLN A 108 -6.54 -2.63 -12.88
C GLN A 108 -7.85 -2.03 -12.33
N LEU A 109 -7.82 -1.40 -11.16
CA LEU A 109 -8.99 -0.76 -10.55
C LEU A 109 -9.48 0.50 -11.30
N VAL A 110 -8.58 1.16 -12.03
CA VAL A 110 -8.89 2.38 -12.78
C VAL A 110 -9.24 2.07 -14.24
N GLU A 111 -8.90 0.88 -14.77
CA GLU A 111 -9.21 0.44 -16.14
C GLU A 111 -8.84 1.49 -17.21
N ASP A 112 -7.65 2.08 -17.08
CA ASP A 112 -7.14 3.15 -17.95
C ASP A 112 -7.96 4.47 -17.97
N LYS A 113 -8.97 4.62 -17.10
CA LYS A 113 -9.81 5.83 -16.98
C LYS A 113 -9.20 6.85 -16.02
N TRP A 114 -7.94 7.20 -16.25
CA TRP A 114 -7.20 8.14 -15.41
C TRP A 114 -7.66 9.59 -15.60
N TRP A 115 -7.94 10.30 -14.50
CA TRP A 115 -8.26 11.74 -14.50
C TRP A 115 -7.05 12.67 -14.68
N VAL A 116 -5.82 12.13 -14.61
CA VAL A 116 -4.55 12.86 -14.67
C VAL A 116 -3.57 12.14 -15.57
N ASP A 117 -2.71 12.91 -16.25
CA ASP A 117 -1.59 12.38 -17.02
C ASP A 117 -0.43 12.02 -16.08
N ARG A 118 -0.40 10.75 -15.67
CA ARG A 118 0.62 10.23 -14.73
C ARG A 118 2.03 10.24 -15.33
N ASP A 119 2.15 10.06 -16.64
CA ASP A 119 3.46 10.01 -17.30
C ASP A 119 4.05 11.42 -17.42
N ALA A 120 3.21 12.42 -17.71
CA ALA A 120 3.61 13.82 -17.65
C ALA A 120 4.01 14.26 -16.24
N ILE A 121 3.35 13.75 -15.19
CA ILE A 121 3.71 14.04 -13.79
C ILE A 121 5.04 13.38 -13.44
N ARG A 122 5.24 12.09 -13.76
CA ARG A 122 6.52 11.38 -13.50
C ARG A 122 7.69 12.06 -14.20
N ALA A 123 7.54 12.38 -15.48
CA ALA A 123 8.58 13.06 -16.25
C ALA A 123 8.99 14.41 -15.65
N LYS A 124 8.06 15.12 -14.99
CA LYS A 124 8.37 16.36 -14.28
C LYS A 124 9.14 16.11 -12.99
N LEU A 125 8.73 15.13 -12.19
CA LEU A 125 9.42 14.77 -10.93
C LEU A 125 10.86 14.32 -11.21
N ASP A 126 11.07 13.47 -12.21
CA ASP A 126 12.39 12.99 -12.62
C ASP A 126 13.31 14.13 -13.13
N ALA A 127 12.72 15.20 -13.65
CA ALA A 127 13.44 16.39 -14.11
C ALA A 127 13.73 17.39 -12.97
N GLU A 128 12.99 17.36 -11.87
CA GLU A 128 13.22 18.17 -10.67
C GLU A 128 14.26 17.55 -9.71
N GLU A 129 14.50 16.23 -9.79
CA GLU A 129 15.55 15.52 -9.03
C GLU A 129 16.95 15.58 -9.67
N GLN A 130 17.11 16.18 -10.86
CA GLN A 130 18.40 16.42 -11.55
C GLN A 130 18.95 17.83 -11.27
#